data_AF-A0A1V0RA80-F1
#
_entry.id   AF-A0A1V0RA80-F1
#
_cell.length_a   1.000
_cell.length_b   1.000
_cell.length_c   1.000
_cell.angle_alpha   90.00
_cell.angle_beta   90.00
_cell.angle_gamma   90.00
#
_symmetry.space_group_name_H-M   'P 1'
#
loop_
_entity.id
_entity.type
_entity.pdbx_description
1 polymer ?
#
loop_
_entity_poly.entity_id
_entity_poly.type
_entity_poly.pdbx_seq_one_letter_code
_entity_poly.pdbx_strand_id
1 'polypeptide(L)' 'MLHVRGGENDVLPVIFRISRALGCRPVDCSNGELLADDAQASWNAFQSFRDRTIASDALGDP' A
#
# COMPACT_ATOMS: atom_id res chain seq x y z
N MET A 1 13.67 -0.71 2.37
CA MET A 1 12.21 -0.49 2.35
C MET A 1 11.95 0.56 1.26
N LEU A 2 11.24 0.20 0.18
CA LEU A 2 10.95 1.11 -0.92
C LEU A 2 9.62 1.82 -0.63
N HIS A 3 9.65 3.13 -0.46
CA HIS A 3 8.42 3.93 -0.37
C HIS A 3 7.98 4.35 -1.78
N VAL A 4 6.90 3.74 -2.27
CA VAL A 4 6.22 4.17 -3.50
C VAL A 4 5.11 5.14 -3.10
N ARG A 5 5.15 6.38 -3.60
CA ARG A 5 4.07 7.36 -3.44
C ARG A 5 3.23 7.37 -4.71
N GLY A 6 1.97 7.01 -4.57
CA GLY A 6 0.96 7.02 -5.64
C GLY A 6 -0.43 7.01 -5.01
N GLY A 7 -1.39 7.64 -5.67
CA GLY A 7 -2.80 7.56 -5.33
C GLY A 7 -3.55 6.73 -6.36
N GLU A 8 -4.72 6.22 -5.99
CA GLU A 8 -5.66 5.55 -6.90
C GLU A 8 -5.20 4.16 -7.40
N ASN A 9 -5.81 3.67 -8.49
CA ASN A 9 -5.73 2.27 -8.94
C ASN A 9 -4.41 1.92 -9.68
N ASP A 10 -3.55 2.91 -9.96
CA ASP A 10 -2.42 2.73 -10.87
C ASP A 10 -1.11 2.32 -10.19
N VAL A 11 -1.06 2.31 -8.85
CA VAL A 11 0.18 2.02 -8.12
C VAL A 11 0.55 0.53 -8.14
N LEU A 12 -0.45 -0.36 -8.14
CA LEU A 12 -0.22 -1.81 -8.04
C LEU A 12 0.57 -2.33 -9.25
N PRO A 13 0.23 -1.97 -10.50
CA PRO A 13 1.05 -2.32 -11.66
C PRO A 13 2.53 -1.90 -11.53
N VAL A 14 2.79 -0.71 -10.96
CA VAL A 14 4.15 -0.21 -10.74
C VAL A 14 4.88 -1.04 -9.67
N ILE A 15 4.21 -1.34 -8.55
CA ILE A 15 4.75 -2.18 -7.47
C ILE A 15 5.12 -3.57 -8.00
N PHE A 16 4.24 -4.21 -8.76
CA PHE A 16 4.50 -5.54 -9.34
C PHE A 16 5.63 -5.51 -10.38
N ARG A 17 5.72 -4.45 -11.19
CA ARG A 17 6.82 -4.28 -12.14
C ARG A 17 8.17 -4.18 -11.43
N ILE A 18 8.25 -3.40 -10.35
CA ILE A 18 9.47 -3.23 -9.57
C ILE A 18 9.83 -4.54 -8.86
N SER A 19 8.85 -5.19 -8.22
CA SER A 19 9.11 -6.43 -7.48
C SER A 19 9.63 -7.54 -8.39
N ARG A 20 9.08 -7.65 -9.61
CA ARG A 20 9.57 -8.57 -10.64
C ARG A 20 11.00 -8.25 -11.06
N ALA A 21 11.33 -6.98 -11.28
CA ALA A 21 12.68 -6.55 -11.67
C ALA A 21 13.72 -6.84 -10.58
N LEU A 22 13.31 -6.80 -9.30
CA LEU A 22 14.18 -7.06 -8.16
C LEU A 22 14.15 -8.54 -7.69
N GLY A 23 13.32 -9.39 -8.28
CA GLY A 23 13.15 -10.78 -7.85
C GLY A 23 12.55 -10.92 -6.45
N CYS A 24 11.74 -9.95 -6.00
CA CYS A 24 11.15 -9.92 -4.66
C CYS A 24 9.61 -9.98 -4.71
N ARG A 25 8.99 -10.06 -3.51
CA ARG A 25 7.54 -10.08 -3.35
C ARG A 25 7.09 -8.91 -2.46
N PRO A 26 6.07 -8.14 -2.89
CA PRO A 26 5.53 -7.05 -2.08
C PRO A 26 4.64 -7.60 -0.94
N VAL A 27 4.71 -6.96 0.23
CA VAL A 27 3.94 -7.29 1.43
C VAL A 27 3.00 -6.13 1.74
N ASP A 28 1.74 -6.43 2.06
CA ASP A 28 0.75 -5.49 2.57
C ASP A 28 1.00 -5.26 4.07
N CYS A 29 1.39 -4.03 4.42
CA CYS A 29 1.69 -3.68 5.81
C CYS A 29 0.45 -3.60 6.71
N SER A 30 -0.76 -3.62 6.17
CA SER A 30 -1.99 -3.55 6.98
C SER A 30 -2.37 -4.88 7.62
N ASN A 31 -2.04 -6.00 6.97
CA ASN A 31 -2.38 -7.36 7.42
C ASN A 31 -1.15 -8.30 7.50
N GLY A 32 0.01 -7.89 6.97
CA GLY A 32 1.24 -8.68 6.95
C GLY A 32 1.31 -9.72 5.82
N GLU A 33 0.31 -9.77 4.94
CA GLU A 33 0.20 -10.76 3.87
C GLU A 33 0.91 -10.31 2.58
N LEU A 34 1.22 -11.24 1.68
CA LEU A 34 1.78 -10.90 0.37
C LEU A 34 0.71 -10.28 -0.53
N LEU A 35 1.08 -9.22 -1.24
CA LEU A 35 0.21 -8.64 -2.27
C LEU A 35 0.12 -9.62 -3.46
N ALA A 36 -1.11 -9.96 -3.84
CA ALA A 36 -1.47 -10.83 -4.97
C ALA A 36 -2.02 -10.01 -6.15
N ASP A 37 -2.14 -10.61 -7.35
CA ASP A 37 -2.56 -9.88 -8.55
C ASP A 37 -3.99 -9.27 -8.45
N ASP A 38 -4.81 -9.74 -7.51
CA ASP A 38 -6.13 -9.20 -7.15
C ASP A 38 -6.11 -8.20 -5.98
N ALA A 39 -4.93 -7.70 -5.60
CA ALA A 39 -4.70 -6.79 -4.48
C ALA A 39 -5.37 -5.41 -4.59
N GLN A 40 -6.18 -5.14 -5.62
CA GLN A 40 -6.89 -3.85 -5.73
C GLN A 40 -7.77 -3.60 -4.50
N ALA A 41 -8.44 -4.63 -4.00
CA ALA A 41 -9.24 -4.54 -2.79
C ALA A 41 -8.39 -4.26 -1.54
N SER A 42 -7.24 -4.94 -1.39
CA SER A 42 -6.35 -4.74 -0.25
C SER A 42 -5.65 -3.38 -0.30
N TRP A 43 -5.28 -2.90 -1.50
CA TRP A 43 -4.74 -1.57 -1.71
C TRP A 43 -5.73 -0.47 -1.31
N ASN A 44 -7.01 -0.61 -1.69
CA ASN A 44 -8.04 0.33 -1.30
C ASN A 44 -8.27 0.33 0.23
N ALA A 45 -8.21 -0.84 0.86
CA ALA A 45 -8.27 -0.98 2.31
C ALA A 45 -7.06 -0.32 3.01
N PHE A 46 -5.85 -0.49 2.46
CA PHE A 46 -4.64 0.17 2.93
C PHE A 46 -4.73 1.69 2.78
N GLN A 47 -5.18 2.20 1.63
CA GLN A 47 -5.39 3.65 1.45
C GLN A 47 -6.37 4.20 2.49
N SER A 48 -7.47 3.49 2.73
CA SER A 48 -8.46 3.87 3.73
C SER A 48 -7.89 3.87 5.15
N PHE A 49 -7.04 2.90 5.48
CA PHE A 49 -6.33 2.85 6.76
C PHE A 49 -5.34 4.03 6.89
N ARG A 50 -4.47 4.20 5.90
CA ARG A 50 -3.49 5.30 5.84
C ARG A 50 -4.17 6.65 6.03
N ASP A 51 -5.24 6.91 5.28
CA ASP A 51 -5.93 8.20 5.30
C ASP A 51 -6.57 8.46 6.66
N ARG A 52 -7.11 7.42 7.33
CA ARG A 52 -7.59 7.54 8.72
C ARG A 52 -6.47 7.80 9.72
N THR A 53 -5.34 7.09 9.62
CA THR A 53 -4.19 7.27 10.53
C THR A 53 -3.59 8.66 10.37
N ILE A 54 -3.38 9.13 9.13
CA ILE A 54 -2.87 10.47 8.86
C ILE A 54 -3.86 11.54 9.33
N ALA A 55 -5.16 11.33 9.13
CA ALA A 55 -6.19 12.26 9.65
C ALA A 55 -6.22 12.27 11.18
N SER A 56 -6.03 11.13 11.84
CA SER A 56 -5.94 11.03 13.30
C SER A 56 -4.71 11.77 13.84
N ASP A 57 -3.54 11.59 13.23
CA ASP A 57 -2.31 12.31 13.60
C ASP A 57 -2.46 13.83 13.36
N ALA A 58 -3.17 14.22 12.29
CA ALA A 58 -3.42 15.62 11.96
C ALA A 58 -4.45 16.30 12.89
N LEU A 59 -5.34 15.53 13.52
CA LEU A 59 -6.34 16.05 14.46
C LEU A 59 -5.82 16.21 15.89
N GLY A 60 -4.63 15.66 16.21
CA GLY A 60 -3.94 15.91 17.47
C GLY A 60 -4.85 15.84 18.70
N ASP A 61 -5.53 14.70 18.91
CA ASP A 61 -6.15 14.44 20.20
C ASP A 61 -5.03 13.95 21.15
N PRO A 62 -4.79 14.61 22.31
CA PRO A 62 -3.72 14.25 23.25
C PRO A 62 -3.91 12.88 23.90
#